data_AF-A0A3D6C1V9-F1
#
_entry.id   AF-A0A3D6C1V9-F1
#
_cell.length_a   1.000
_cell.length_b   1.000
_cell.length_c   1.000
_cell.angle_alpha   90.00
_cell.angle_beta   90.00
_cell.angle_gamma   90.00
#
_symmetry.space_group_name_H-M   'P 1'
#
loop_
_entity.id
_entity.type
_entity.pdbx_description
1 polymer ?
#
loop_
_entity_poly.entity_id
_entity_poly.type
_entity_poly.pdbx_seq_one_letter_code
_entity_poly.pdbx_strand_id
1 'polypeptide(L)' 'MQMIFQDPYASLNPRKTVRQTLEEPLRFHNPKMSAAEAGDKIADVMQQVGVDPAWITRYPHEFSG' A
#
# COMPACT_ATOMS: atom_id res chain seq x y z
N MET A 1 3.49 17.21 -5.69
CA MET A 1 2.85 16.53 -6.83
C MET A 1 3.15 15.05 -6.73
N GLN A 2 2.13 14.20 -6.57
CA GLN A 2 2.27 12.74 -6.67
C GLN A 2 1.99 12.35 -8.12
N MET A 3 2.95 11.69 -8.77
CA MET A 3 2.77 11.21 -10.14
C MET A 3 2.00 9.88 -10.10
N ILE A 4 0.94 9.78 -10.91
CA ILE A 4 0.18 8.54 -11.13
C ILE A 4 0.42 8.13 -12.58
N PHE A 5 0.99 6.94 -12.81
CA PHE A 5 1.28 6.43 -14.15
C PHE A 5 0.03 5.79 -14.76
N GLN A 6 -0.09 5.84 -16.10
CA GLN A 6 -1.24 5.28 -16.83
C GLN A 6 -1.33 3.74 -16.75
N ASP A 7 -0.19 3.07 -16.51
CA ASP A 7 -0.16 1.65 -16.10
C ASP A 7 0.30 1.56 -14.63
N PRO A 8 -0.63 1.61 -13.67
CA PRO A 8 -0.29 1.54 -12.26
C PRO A 8 0.26 0.16 -11.87
N TYR A 9 -0.07 -0.91 -12.60
CA TYR A 9 0.43 -2.25 -12.30
C TYR A 9 1.92 -2.40 -12.62
N ALA A 10 2.40 -1.82 -13.72
CA ALA A 10 3.81 -1.78 -14.06
C ALA A 10 4.67 -1.04 -13.02
N SER A 11 4.05 -0.17 -12.21
CA SER A 11 4.72 0.56 -11.13
C SER A 11 4.85 -0.23 -9.82
N LEU A 12 4.12 -1.34 -9.67
CA LEU A 12 4.14 -2.18 -8.47
C LEU A 12 5.26 -3.23 -8.56
N ASN A 13 6.10 -3.31 -7.53
CA ASN A 13 7.10 -4.36 -7.44
C ASN A 13 6.40 -5.69 -7.12
N PRO A 14 6.44 -6.71 -8.00
CA PRO A 14 5.70 -7.96 -7.81
C PRO A 14 6.24 -8.80 -6.64
N ARG A 15 7.43 -8.50 -6.13
CA ARG A 15 8.05 -9.16 -4.96
C ARG A 15 7.73 -8.47 -3.64
N LYS A 16 7.03 -7.34 -3.66
CA LYS A 16 6.58 -6.64 -2.45
C LYS A 16 5.12 -6.95 -2.20
N THR A 17 4.75 -7.17 -0.94
CA THR A 17 3.35 -7.23 -0.54
C THR A 17 2.70 -5.85 -0.64
N VAL A 18 1.37 -5.80 -0.59
CA VAL A 18 0.61 -4.55 -0.51
C VAL A 18 1.07 -3.73 0.70
N ARG A 19 1.26 -4.37 1.87
CA ARG A 19 1.84 -3.73 3.06
C ARG A 19 3.13 -3.01 2.74
N GLN A 20 4.11 -3.72 2.18
CA GLN A 20 5.45 -3.16 1.93
C GLN A 20 5.40 -2.01 0.94
N THR A 21 4.53 -2.12 -0.07
CA THR A 21 4.32 -1.06 -1.07
C THR A 21 3.70 0.20 -0.44
N LEU A 22 2.74 0.05 0.47
CA LEU A 22 2.05 1.18 1.10
C LEU A 22 2.85 1.79 2.27
N GLU A 23 3.61 0.98 3.02
CA GLU A 23 4.46 1.45 4.12
C GLU A 23 5.65 2.27 3.66
N GLU A 24 6.24 1.95 2.50
CA GLU A 24 7.43 2.62 1.98
C GLU A 24 7.27 4.15 1.83
N PRO A 25 6.27 4.68 1.10
CA PRO A 25 6.05 6.12 1.01
C PRO A 25 5.62 6.71 2.36
N LEU A 26 4.86 5.96 3.17
CA LEU A 26 4.39 6.42 4.47
C LEU A 26 5.56 6.71 5.42
N ARG A 27 6.52 5.78 5.51
CA ARG A 27 7.73 5.90 6.33
C ARG A 27 8.71 6.92 5.76
N PHE A 28 8.84 7.00 4.44
CA PHE A 28 9.72 7.98 3.80
C PHE A 28 9.29 9.41 4.12
N HIS A 29 8.00 9.71 4.05
CA HIS A 29 7.46 11.03 4.36
C HIS A 29 7.24 11.28 5.87
N ASN A 30 7.11 10.21 6.68
CA ASN A 30 6.83 10.30 8.11
C ASN A 30 7.80 9.41 8.91
N PRO A 31 9.10 9.74 9.00
CA PRO A 31 10.11 8.86 9.58
C PRO A 31 9.94 8.60 11.09
N LYS A 32 9.17 9.43 11.79
CA LYS A 32 8.84 9.28 13.22
C LYS A 32 7.57 8.47 13.49
N MET A 33 6.83 8.10 12.45
CA MET A 33 5.59 7.33 12.59
C MET A 33 5.90 5.92 13.06
N SER A 34 5.16 5.46 14.06
CA SER A 34 5.26 4.08 14.57
C SER A 34 4.67 3.08 13.57
N ALA A 35 5.05 1.81 13.71
CA ALA A 35 4.51 0.74 12.89
C ALA A 35 2.99 0.54 13.09
N ALA A 36 2.49 0.81 14.30
CA ALA A 36 1.07 0.73 14.61
C ALA A 36 0.28 1.82 13.88
N GLU A 37 0.72 3.08 14.00
CA GLU A 37 0.09 4.21 13.29
C GLU A 37 0.12 4.03 11.77
N ALA A 38 1.21 3.47 11.24
CA ALA A 38 1.30 3.15 9.82
C ALA A 38 0.28 2.07 9.42
N GLY A 39 0.11 1.03 10.24
CA GLY A 39 -0.87 -0.02 10.03
C GLY A 39 -2.31 0.52 9.99
N ASP A 40 -2.68 1.34 10.96
CA ASP A 40 -4.01 1.94 11.05
C ASP A 40 -4.30 2.83 9.84
N LYS A 41 -3.32 3.65 9.43
CA LYS A 41 -3.48 4.55 8.27
C LYS A 41 -3.58 3.79 6.96
N ILE A 42 -2.85 2.69 6.81
CA ILE A 42 -2.96 1.85 5.62
C ILE A 42 -4.32 1.16 5.58
N ALA A 43 -4.81 0.64 6.71
CA ALA A 43 -6.12 0.01 6.79
C ALA A 43 -7.25 0.98 6.43
N ASP A 44 -7.20 2.23 6.91
CA ASP A 44 -8.14 3.30 6.56
C ASP A 44 -8.14 3.58 5.05
N VAL A 45 -6.95 3.75 4.44
CA VAL A 45 -6.84 3.96 2.99
C VAL A 45 -7.39 2.79 2.19
N MET A 46 -7.10 1.55 2.60
CA MET A 46 -7.62 0.35 1.93
C MET A 46 -9.16 0.32 1.97
N GLN A 47 -9.76 0.63 3.11
CA GLN A 47 -11.22 0.72 3.24
C GLN A 47 -11.82 1.82 2.34
N GLN A 48 -11.19 2.99 2.25
CA GLN A 48 -11.67 4.10 1.41
C GLN A 48 -11.71 3.75 -0.08
N VAL A 49 -10.83 2.87 -0.54
CA VAL A 49 -10.81 2.39 -1.93
C VAL A 49 -11.54 1.07 -2.13
N GLY A 50 -12.28 0.58 -1.11
CA GLY A 50 -13.09 -0.63 -1.19
C GLY A 50 -12.30 -1.95 -1.12
N VAL A 51 -11.08 -1.92 -0.58
CA VAL A 51 -10.23 -3.10 -0.39
C VAL A 51 -10.27 -3.53 1.08
N ASP A 52 -10.49 -4.82 1.33
CA ASP A 52 -10.44 -5.39 2.68
C ASP A 52 -9.01 -5.32 3.27
N PRO A 53 -8.79 -4.64 4.41
CA PRO A 53 -7.50 -4.60 5.09
C PRO A 53 -6.90 -5.97 5.40
N ALA A 54 -7.71 -7.04 5.48
CA ALA A 54 -7.20 -8.40 5.64
C ALA A 54 -6.29 -8.84 4.47
N TRP A 55 -6.38 -8.17 3.32
CA TRP A 55 -5.59 -8.49 2.13
C TRP A 55 -4.21 -7.79 2.12
N ILE A 56 -3.85 -7.06 3.18
CA ILE A 56 -2.61 -6.27 3.23
C ILE A 56 -1.34 -7.12 3.09
N THR A 57 -1.39 -8.41 3.43
CA THR A 57 -0.25 -9.34 3.28
C THR A 57 -0.15 -9.96 1.89
N ARG A 58 -1.13 -9.74 1.01
CA ARG A 58 -1.13 -10.26 -0.37
C ARG A 58 -0.17 -9.49 -1.27
N TYR A 59 0.20 -10.12 -2.37
CA TYR A 59 0.96 -9.52 -3.46
C TYR A 59 0.02 -8.86 -4.49
N PRO A 60 0.50 -7.87 -5.25
CA PRO A 60 -0.30 -7.16 -6.25
C PRO A 60 -1.03 -8.06 -7.26
N HIS A 61 -0.41 -9.17 -7.68
CA HIS A 61 -1.00 -10.10 -8.64
C HIS A 61 -2.15 -10.95 -8.07
N GLU A 62 -2.35 -10.94 -6.75
CA GLU A 62 -3.46 -11.65 -6.11
C GLU A 62 -4.77 -10.81 -6.10
N PHE A 63 -4.73 -9.59 -6.65
CA PHE A 63 -5.88 -8.70 -6.81
C PHE A 63 -6.51 -8.75 -8.20
N SER A 64 -5.82 -9.30 -9.20
CA SER A 64 -6.25 -9.32 -10.61
C SER A 64 -7.15 -10.51 -10.97
N GLY A 65 -7.91 -11.03 -9.99
CA GLY A 65 -8.95 -12.03 -10.19
C GLY A 65 -10.29 -11.39 -10.54
#